data_AF-A0A5S5MBR7-F1
#
_entry.id   AF-A0A5S5MBR7-F1
#
_cell.length_a   1.000
_cell.length_b   1.000
_cell.length_c   1.000
_cell.angle_alpha   90.00
_cell.angle_beta   90.00
_cell.angle_gamma   90.00
#
_symmetry.space_group_name_H-M   'P 1'
#
loop_
_entity.id
_entity.type
_entity.pdbx_description
1 polymer ?
#
loop_
_entity_poly.entity_id
_entity_poly.type
_entity_poly.pdbx_seq_one_letter_code
_entity_poly.pdbx_strand_id
1 'polypeptide(L)'
;MDTFTALENYRLREKIEELFAVQKGRLDGARPRTWYPDNLRGRQFTQFISLGYHCFLMKKIKAVQARLRKKDPEKTKSLIKLEKQLENWLAQRSLAQILDWFDCVETTKVQTAMGSYRWSTESVARDRLFLKCLGVGTK
;
A
#
# COMPACT_ATOMS: atom_id res chain seq x y z
N MET A 1 24.28 -27.12 -1.95
CA MET A 1 23.05 -26.35 -2.23
C MET A 1 22.61 -26.68 -3.63
N ASP A 2 21.31 -26.85 -3.85
CA ASP A 2 20.75 -26.99 -5.19
C ASP A 2 20.98 -25.72 -6.01
N THR A 3 21.36 -25.84 -7.28
CA THR A 3 21.78 -24.71 -8.13
C THR A 3 20.63 -23.70 -8.32
N PHE A 4 19.39 -24.19 -8.38
CA PHE A 4 18.21 -23.34 -8.51
C PHE A 4 17.94 -22.51 -7.24
N THR A 5 18.18 -23.08 -6.05
CA THR A 5 18.03 -22.33 -4.78
C THR A 5 19.06 -21.20 -4.64
N ALA A 6 20.29 -21.42 -5.12
CA ALA A 6 21.32 -20.39 -5.12
C ALA A 6 20.95 -19.24 -6.07
N LEU A 7 20.41 -19.57 -7.25
CA LEU A 7 19.94 -18.57 -8.22
C LEU A 7 18.77 -17.75 -7.68
N GLU A 8 17.81 -18.38 -7.00
CA GLU A 8 16.67 -17.68 -6.38
C GLU A 8 17.13 -16.70 -5.31
N ASN A 9 18.03 -17.12 -4.42
CA ASN A 9 18.62 -16.26 -3.39
C ASN A 9 19.36 -15.07 -3.99
N TYR A 10 20.08 -15.27 -5.10
CA TYR A 10 20.76 -14.18 -5.78
C TYR A 10 19.77 -13.16 -6.37
N ARG A 11 18.66 -13.62 -6.96
CA ARG A 11 17.59 -12.73 -7.46
C ARG A 11 16.90 -11.92 -6.36
N LEU A 12 16.77 -12.47 -5.16
CA LEU A 12 16.23 -11.72 -4.01
C LEU A 12 17.08 -10.49 -3.65
N ARG A 13 18.37 -10.48 -4.01
CA ARG A 13 19.24 -9.30 -3.82
C ARG A 13 18.75 -8.09 -4.62
N GLU A 14 18.13 -8.28 -5.78
CA GLU A 14 17.58 -7.17 -6.58
C GLU A 14 16.51 -6.38 -5.81
N LYS A 15 15.82 -7.03 -4.85
CA LYS A 15 14.87 -6.35 -3.96
C LYS A 15 15.52 -5.33 -3.04
N ILE A 16 16.81 -5.48 -2.74
CA ILE A 16 17.58 -4.51 -1.96
C ILE A 16 17.78 -3.22 -2.78
N GLU A 17 18.10 -3.34 -4.07
CA GLU A 17 18.26 -2.18 -4.96
C GLU A 17 16.93 -1.42 -5.15
N GLU A 18 15.81 -2.16 -5.29
CA GLU A 18 14.47 -1.56 -5.29
C GLU A 18 14.21 -0.76 -4.00
N LEU A 19 14.63 -1.27 -2.84
CA LEU A 19 14.48 -0.57 -1.56
C LEU A 19 15.37 0.66 -1.45
N PHE A 20 16.59 0.63 -1.99
CA PHE A 20 17.46 1.82 -2.02
C PHE A 20 16.87 2.95 -2.85
N ALA A 21 16.19 2.62 -3.96
CA ALA A 21 15.47 3.63 -4.75
C ALA A 21 14.35 4.29 -3.93
N VAL A 22 13.59 3.50 -3.15
CA VAL A 22 12.54 4.02 -2.25
C VAL A 22 13.15 4.89 -1.14
N GLN A 23 14.22 4.43 -0.50
CA GLN A 23 14.89 5.18 0.57
C GLN A 23 15.34 6.57 0.09
N LYS A 24 15.99 6.63 -1.07
CA LYS A 24 16.47 7.88 -1.65
C LYS A 24 15.32 8.81 -2.05
N GLY A 25 14.28 8.26 -2.69
CA GLY A 25 13.20 9.05 -3.28
C GLY A 25 12.10 9.50 -2.31
N ARG A 26 11.77 8.67 -1.31
CA ARG A 26 10.58 8.89 -0.45
C ARG A 26 10.86 8.95 1.04
N LEU A 27 12.08 8.59 1.48
CA LEU A 27 12.44 8.52 2.91
C LEU A 27 13.58 9.47 3.26
N ASP A 28 13.64 10.64 2.60
CA ASP A 28 14.60 11.69 2.95
C ASP A 28 16.08 11.23 2.87
N GLY A 29 16.35 10.25 1.99
CA GLY A 29 17.69 9.68 1.78
C GLY A 29 18.55 10.46 0.79
N ALA A 30 17.94 11.27 -0.09
CA ALA A 30 18.67 11.94 -1.18
C ALA A 30 19.55 13.10 -0.73
N ARG A 31 19.19 13.84 0.33
CA ARG A 31 19.92 15.04 0.76
C ARG A 31 20.00 15.15 2.28
N PRO A 32 21.07 14.63 2.91
CA PRO A 32 21.37 14.87 4.31
C PRO A 32 21.74 16.34 4.51
N ARG A 33 20.93 17.09 5.24
CA ARG A 33 21.25 18.46 5.68
C ARG A 33 21.64 18.49 7.16
N THR A 34 22.56 17.61 7.56
CA THR A 34 23.00 17.48 8.96
C THR A 34 24.52 17.58 9.04
N TRP A 35 25.00 18.47 9.90
CA TRP A 35 26.43 18.72 10.11
C TRP A 35 27.09 17.73 11.07
N TYR A 36 26.32 17.13 11.98
CA TYR A 36 26.83 16.27 13.05
C TYR A 36 26.56 14.78 12.78
N PRO A 37 27.52 13.87 13.04
CA PRO A 37 27.37 12.43 12.82
C PRO A 37 26.23 11.78 13.61
N ASP A 38 25.98 12.23 14.85
CA ASP A 38 24.93 11.64 15.69
C ASP A 38 23.53 11.95 15.15
N ASN A 39 23.33 13.14 14.61
CA ASN A 39 22.09 13.51 13.93
C ASN A 39 21.88 12.68 12.65
N LEU A 40 22.97 12.39 11.93
CA LEU A 40 22.92 11.51 10.76
C LEU A 40 22.52 10.09 11.16
N ARG A 41 23.07 9.55 12.26
CA ARG A 41 22.70 8.22 12.79
C ARG A 41 21.24 8.17 13.20
N GLY A 42 20.75 9.17 13.92
CA GLY A 42 19.33 9.27 14.29
C GLY A 42 18.42 9.27 13.05
N ARG A 43 18.81 9.99 12.00
CA ARG A 43 18.10 9.99 10.71
C ARG A 43 18.15 8.63 10.01
N GLN A 44 19.30 7.97 9.95
CA GLN A 44 19.43 6.64 9.37
C GLN A 44 18.54 5.62 10.10
N PHE A 45 18.43 5.76 11.43
CA PHE A 45 17.53 4.94 12.24
C PHE A 45 16.06 5.15 11.87
N THR A 46 15.59 6.39 11.77
CA THR A 46 14.20 6.66 11.36
C THR A 46 13.91 6.18 9.94
N GLN A 47 14.88 6.33 9.02
CA GLN A 47 14.81 5.77 7.67
C GLN A 47 14.63 4.25 7.70
N PHE A 48 15.44 3.55 8.51
CA PHE A 48 15.35 2.10 8.67
C PHE A 48 13.97 1.66 9.19
N ILE A 49 13.45 2.33 10.24
CA ILE A 49 12.12 2.04 10.77
C ILE A 49 11.04 2.25 9.71
N SER A 50 11.10 3.36 8.95
CA SER A 50 10.13 3.62 7.89
C SER A 50 10.19 2.61 6.74
N LEU A 51 11.39 2.12 6.37
CA LEU A 51 11.55 1.01 5.41
C LEU A 51 10.91 -0.28 5.94
N GLY A 52 11.03 -0.56 7.24
CA GLY A 52 10.37 -1.68 7.88
C GLY A 52 8.84 -1.62 7.70
N TYR A 53 8.23 -0.47 7.97
CA TYR A 53 6.80 -0.25 7.74
C TYR A 53 6.42 -0.33 6.26
N HIS A 54 7.23 0.23 5.37
CA HIS A 54 7.01 0.14 3.92
C HIS A 54 6.94 -1.32 3.46
N CYS A 55 7.89 -2.15 3.87
CA CYS A 55 7.91 -3.59 3.58
C CYS A 55 6.69 -4.32 4.16
N PHE A 56 6.32 -4.01 5.41
CA PHE A 56 5.15 -4.58 6.07
C PHE A 56 3.85 -4.27 5.32
N LEU A 57 3.62 -2.99 4.99
CA LEU A 57 2.43 -2.55 4.28
C LEU A 57 2.38 -3.14 2.86
N MET A 58 3.51 -3.16 2.15
CA MET A 58 3.59 -3.79 0.83
C MET A 58 3.23 -5.29 0.91
N LYS A 59 3.70 -6.01 1.95
CA LYS A 59 3.36 -7.42 2.16
C LYS A 59 1.86 -7.61 2.43
N LYS A 60 1.24 -6.73 3.22
CA LYS A 60 -0.21 -6.75 3.47
C LYS A 60 -1.01 -6.48 2.20
N ILE A 61 -0.63 -5.50 1.39
CA ILE A 61 -1.30 -5.21 0.11
C ILE A 61 -1.18 -6.39 -0.85
N LYS A 62 0.00 -7.01 -0.96
CA LYS A 62 0.18 -8.24 -1.77
C LYS A 62 -0.70 -9.39 -1.28
N ALA A 63 -0.87 -9.55 0.03
CA ALA A 63 -1.79 -10.54 0.58
C ALA A 63 -3.26 -10.24 0.21
N VAL A 64 -3.67 -8.96 0.22
CA VAL A 64 -4.99 -8.54 -0.25
C VAL A 64 -5.17 -8.85 -1.74
N GLN A 65 -4.20 -8.51 -2.59
CA GLN A 65 -4.22 -8.85 -4.02
C GLN A 65 -4.33 -10.37 -4.25
N ALA A 66 -3.55 -11.17 -3.51
CA ALA A 66 -3.62 -12.62 -3.59
C ALA A 66 -4.99 -13.18 -3.18
N ARG A 67 -5.65 -12.56 -2.19
CA ARG A 67 -7.02 -12.91 -1.79
C ARG A 67 -8.04 -12.55 -2.86
N LEU A 68 -7.92 -11.37 -3.47
CA LEU A 68 -8.83 -10.90 -4.53
C LEU A 68 -8.76 -11.79 -5.78
N ARG A 69 -7.61 -12.39 -6.08
CA ARG A 69 -7.43 -13.33 -7.20
C ARG A 69 -8.08 -14.70 -6.99
N LYS A 70 -8.44 -15.06 -5.77
CA LYS A 70 -9.15 -16.32 -5.49
C LYS A 70 -10.61 -16.17 -5.89
N LYS A 71 -11.05 -17.03 -6.82
CA LYS A 71 -12.45 -17.10 -7.25
C LYS A 71 -13.22 -17.94 -6.23
N ASP A 72 -14.03 -17.29 -5.41
CA ASP A 72 -15.01 -17.98 -4.57
C ASP A 72 -16.32 -18.11 -5.37
N PRO A 73 -16.92 -19.31 -5.46
CA PRO A 73 -18.10 -19.55 -6.29
C PRO A 73 -19.39 -18.90 -5.77
N GLU A 74 -19.42 -18.43 -4.51
CA GLU A 74 -20.62 -17.89 -3.85
C GLU A 74 -20.77 -16.36 -3.92
N LYS A 75 -19.96 -15.65 -4.72
CA LYS A 75 -19.97 -14.17 -4.75
C LYS A 75 -21.03 -13.59 -5.67
N THR A 76 -21.79 -12.62 -5.16
CA THR A 76 -22.73 -11.80 -5.96
C THR A 76 -22.01 -11.06 -7.09
N LYS A 77 -22.65 -10.93 -8.27
CA LYS A 77 -22.11 -10.24 -9.46
C LYS A 77 -21.59 -8.82 -9.16
N SER A 78 -22.24 -8.09 -8.25
CA SER A 78 -21.83 -6.75 -7.81
C SER A 78 -20.50 -6.75 -7.05
N LEU A 79 -20.27 -7.73 -6.19
CA LEU A 79 -19.02 -7.89 -5.45
C LEU A 79 -17.86 -8.24 -6.38
N ILE A 80 -18.10 -9.10 -7.37
CA ILE A 80 -17.07 -9.47 -8.37
C ILE A 80 -16.63 -8.24 -9.17
N LYS A 81 -17.57 -7.37 -9.57
CA LYS A 81 -17.25 -6.10 -10.26
C LYS A 81 -16.37 -5.22 -9.36
N LEU A 82 -16.72 -5.09 -8.08
CA LEU A 82 -16.00 -4.31 -7.08
C LEU A 82 -14.59 -4.86 -6.80
N GLU A 83 -14.44 -6.17 -6.67
CA GLU A 83 -13.14 -6.82 -6.49
C GLU A 83 -12.21 -6.58 -7.69
N LYS A 84 -12.74 -6.67 -8.92
CA LYS A 84 -12.00 -6.38 -10.14
C LYS A 84 -11.58 -4.92 -10.23
N GLN A 85 -12.46 -3.99 -9.83
CA GLN A 85 -12.11 -2.57 -9.73
C GLN A 85 -11.00 -2.33 -8.70
N LEU A 86 -11.05 -2.99 -7.54
CA LEU A 86 -10.00 -2.89 -6.52
C LEU A 86 -8.67 -3.49 -7.00
N GLU A 87 -8.70 -4.64 -7.66
CA GLU A 87 -7.49 -5.26 -8.21
C GLU A 87 -6.82 -4.34 -9.24
N ASN A 88 -7.59 -3.80 -10.19
CA ASN A 88 -7.08 -2.84 -11.18
C ASN A 88 -6.53 -1.58 -10.51
N TRP A 89 -7.23 -1.07 -9.48
CA TRP A 89 -6.79 0.12 -8.74
C TRP A 89 -5.44 -0.12 -8.03
N LEU A 90 -5.27 -1.27 -7.39
CA LEU A 90 -4.03 -1.67 -6.72
C LEU A 90 -2.89 -1.96 -7.70
N ALA A 91 -3.19 -2.48 -8.89
CA ALA A 91 -2.18 -2.74 -9.92
C ALA A 91 -1.59 -1.46 -10.52
N GLN A 92 -2.37 -0.37 -10.55
CA GLN A 92 -1.99 0.90 -11.16
C GLN A 92 -1.27 1.87 -10.20
N ARG A 93 -1.21 1.55 -8.91
CA ARG A 93 -0.76 2.51 -7.88
C ARG A 93 0.41 1.96 -7.08
N SER A 94 1.39 2.84 -6.83
CA SER A 94 2.46 2.61 -5.87
C SER A 94 1.96 2.72 -4.43
N LEU A 95 2.67 2.14 -3.47
CA LEU A 95 2.31 2.22 -2.05
C LEU A 95 2.14 3.66 -1.57
N ALA A 96 3.00 4.57 -2.01
CA ALA A 96 2.88 5.98 -1.63
C ALA A 96 1.60 6.61 -2.18
N GLN A 97 1.25 6.37 -3.44
CA GLN A 97 -0.03 6.87 -4.00
C GLN A 97 -1.25 6.28 -3.28
N ILE A 98 -1.15 5.04 -2.78
CA ILE A 98 -2.18 4.43 -1.95
C ILE A 98 -2.27 5.16 -0.60
N LEU A 99 -1.14 5.47 0.04
CA LEU A 99 -1.12 6.22 1.29
C LEU A 99 -1.65 7.64 1.11
N ASP A 100 -1.18 8.37 0.09
CA ASP A 100 -1.65 9.72 -0.27
C ASP A 100 -3.17 9.74 -0.52
N TRP A 101 -3.73 8.67 -1.13
CA TRP A 101 -5.17 8.54 -1.35
C TRP A 101 -5.97 8.50 -0.04
N PHE A 102 -5.43 7.87 1.00
CA PHE A 102 -6.08 7.74 2.31
C PHE A 102 -5.71 8.86 3.29
N ASP A 103 -4.63 9.60 3.04
CA ASP A 103 -4.23 10.78 3.83
C ASP A 103 -5.26 11.92 3.70
N CYS A 104 -5.96 11.97 2.55
CA CYS A 104 -6.99 12.97 2.26
C CYS A 104 -8.43 12.54 2.61
N VAL A 105 -8.64 11.56 3.51
CA VAL A 105 -10.01 11.25 3.97
C VAL A 105 -10.46 12.31 4.97
N GLU A 106 -10.86 13.48 4.45
CA GLU A 106 -11.72 14.37 5.19
C GLU A 106 -13.08 13.68 5.36
N THR A 107 -13.41 13.28 6.58
CA THR A 107 -14.74 12.75 6.90
C THR A 107 -15.76 13.88 6.87
N THR A 108 -16.13 14.34 5.67
CA THR A 108 -17.19 15.31 5.47
C THR A 108 -18.54 14.59 5.55
N LYS A 109 -19.24 14.78 6.66
CA LYS A 109 -20.63 14.31 6.81
C LYS A 109 -21.54 15.24 6.01
N VAL A 110 -21.96 14.79 4.84
CA VAL A 110 -22.93 15.52 4.03
C VAL A 110 -24.33 15.29 4.61
N GLN A 111 -24.96 16.35 5.12
CA GLN A 111 -26.30 16.28 5.72
C GLN A 111 -27.45 16.34 4.70
N THR A 112 -27.17 16.72 3.45
CA THR A 112 -28.18 16.95 2.42
C THR A 112 -28.31 15.79 1.43
N ALA A 113 -29.55 15.39 1.13
CA ALA A 113 -29.88 14.29 0.21
C ALA A 113 -29.25 14.46 -1.19
N MET A 114 -29.22 15.69 -1.72
CA MET A 114 -28.58 16.02 -3.01
C MET A 114 -27.05 15.91 -3.00
N GLY A 115 -26.41 16.23 -1.87
CA GLY A 115 -24.96 16.08 -1.73
C GLY A 115 -24.54 14.62 -1.57
N SER A 116 -25.39 13.79 -0.95
CA SER A 116 -25.19 12.33 -0.89
C SER A 116 -25.31 11.65 -2.26
N TYR A 117 -26.14 12.18 -3.18
CA TYR A 117 -26.31 11.62 -4.53
C TYR A 117 -25.14 11.97 -5.47
N ARG A 118 -24.58 13.19 -5.36
CA ARG A 118 -23.43 13.64 -6.17
C ARG A 118 -22.10 12.99 -5.79
N TRP A 119 -21.98 12.46 -4.58
CA TRP A 119 -20.78 11.74 -4.16
C TRP A 119 -20.75 10.37 -4.85
N SER A 120 -19.66 10.06 -5.56
CA SER A 120 -19.45 8.74 -6.17
C SER A 120 -19.46 7.66 -5.08
N THR A 121 -20.57 6.91 -4.98
CA THR A 121 -20.73 5.79 -4.05
C THR A 121 -19.83 4.60 -4.41
N GLU A 122 -19.44 4.48 -5.68
CA GLU A 122 -18.56 3.40 -6.15
C GLU A 122 -17.14 3.50 -5.58
N SER A 123 -16.54 4.70 -5.55
CA SER A 123 -15.21 4.91 -4.96
C SER A 123 -15.20 4.59 -3.46
N VAL A 124 -16.25 5.01 -2.75
CA VAL A 124 -16.41 4.75 -1.32
C VAL A 124 -16.61 3.26 -1.03
N ALA A 125 -17.36 2.55 -1.87
CA ALA A 125 -17.56 1.10 -1.72
C ALA A 125 -16.26 0.31 -1.92
N ARG A 126 -15.45 0.69 -2.92
CA ARG A 126 -14.11 0.09 -3.17
C ARG A 126 -13.17 0.35 -2.00
N ASP A 127 -13.12 1.58 -1.50
CA ASP A 127 -12.21 1.97 -0.43
C ASP A 127 -12.59 1.29 0.89
N ARG A 128 -13.91 1.16 1.18
CA ARG A 128 -14.41 0.35 2.29
C ARG A 128 -14.06 -1.13 2.14
N LEU A 129 -14.18 -1.70 0.94
CA LEU A 129 -13.77 -3.08 0.66
C LEU A 129 -12.28 -3.27 0.96
N PHE A 130 -11.44 -2.34 0.49
CA PHE A 130 -10.01 -2.37 0.73
C PHE A 130 -9.65 -2.32 2.22
N LEU A 131 -10.23 -1.39 2.98
CA LEU A 131 -10.02 -1.29 4.43
C LEU A 131 -10.50 -2.54 5.17
N LYS A 132 -11.67 -3.08 4.79
CA LYS A 132 -12.18 -4.35 5.32
C LYS A 132 -11.23 -5.51 5.03
N CYS A 133 -10.65 -5.58 3.83
CA CYS A 133 -9.66 -6.61 3.48
C CYS A 133 -8.35 -6.46 4.28
N LEU A 134 -7.97 -5.24 4.65
CA LEU A 134 -6.83 -4.97 5.54
C LEU A 134 -7.13 -5.25 7.03
N GLY A 135 -8.40 -5.47 7.40
CA GLY A 135 -8.83 -5.65 8.78
C GLY A 135 -9.03 -4.35 9.55
N VAL A 136 -9.04 -3.21 8.86
CA VAL A 136 -9.26 -1.88 9.45
C VAL A 136 -10.77 -1.58 9.40
N GLY A 137 -11.41 -1.40 10.56
CA GLY A 137 -12.83 -1.03 10.65
C GLY A 137 -13.83 -2.18 10.83
N THR A 138 -13.41 -3.29 11.45
CA THR A 138 -14.37 -4.26 12.03
C THR A 138 -14.56 -3.95 13.52
N LYS A 139 -15.48 -3.03 13.79
CA LYS A 139 -16.23 -2.94 15.05
C LYS A 139 -17.69 -2.77 14.69
#